data_AF-A0A7C2ITE5-F1
#
_entry.id   AF-A0A7C2ITE5-F1
#
_cell.length_a   1.000
_cell.length_b   1.000
_cell.length_c   1.000
_cell.angle_alpha   90.00
_cell.angle_beta   90.00
_cell.angle_gamma   90.00
#
_symmetry.space_group_name_H-M   'P 1'
#
loop_
_entity.id
_entity.type
_entity.pdbx_description
1 polymer ?
#
loop_
_entity_poly.entity_id
_entity_poly.type
_entity_poly.pdbx_seq_one_letter_code
_entity_poly.pdbx_strand_id
1 'polypeptide(L)'
;MTGEMLADLANRGLKAMFVARPDACRVCRSMQGRVFDPLEAPALPLEQCLTPPCRCWYEGYDSRAVVSRLLRAGMDAVKRQRTREARELLYQVIDLDERNELAWLWLGEVAPGVDERIVCLENVLAINPGNQLAREGLRRLRLRRRETGRGQRAARRNKQAREAIAEIRHWRPKVSTLREVEPPPGPDQRESLAPLVTGVELARERASTAAPSEGSSVSFVVVFLWVLLITVFLA
;
A
#
# COMPACT_ATOMS: atom_id res chain seq x y z
N MET A 1 24.59 -32.94 26.24
CA MET A 1 23.62 -32.12 27.00
C MET A 1 22.52 -33.05 27.45
N THR A 2 22.20 -33.08 28.75
CA THR A 2 21.17 -33.98 29.30
C THR A 2 19.77 -33.44 29.01
N GLY A 3 18.74 -34.31 29.05
CA GLY A 3 17.35 -33.90 28.88
C GLY A 3 16.90 -32.80 29.87
N GLU A 4 17.49 -32.78 31.07
CA GLU A 4 17.24 -31.75 32.08
C GLU A 4 17.60 -30.33 31.60
N MET A 5 18.68 -30.18 30.84
CA MET A 5 19.08 -28.87 30.33
C MET A 5 18.14 -28.35 29.23
N LEU A 6 17.54 -29.24 28.43
CA LEU A 6 16.52 -28.84 27.45
C LEU A 6 15.21 -28.43 28.14
N ALA A 7 14.85 -29.11 29.23
CA ALA A 7 13.72 -28.71 30.06
C ALA A 7 13.92 -27.32 30.71
N ASP A 8 15.15 -26.98 31.16
CA ASP A 8 15.47 -25.63 31.64
C ASP A 8 15.23 -24.56 30.56
N LEU A 9 15.67 -24.83 29.32
CA LEU A 9 15.43 -23.92 28.19
C LEU A 9 13.92 -23.70 27.97
N ALA A 10 13.11 -24.77 27.99
CA ALA A 10 11.66 -24.68 27.85
C ALA A 10 11.03 -23.82 28.96
N ASN A 11 11.43 -24.04 30.22
CA ASN A 11 10.92 -23.29 31.37
C ASN A 11 11.23 -21.80 31.28
N ARG A 12 12.35 -21.44 30.65
CA ARG A 12 12.75 -20.05 30.40
C ARG A 12 12.11 -19.46 29.13
N GLY A 13 11.34 -20.26 28.40
CA GLY A 13 10.74 -19.89 27.11
C GLY A 13 11.79 -19.62 26.03
N LEU A 14 12.94 -20.29 26.11
CA LEU A 14 13.99 -20.25 25.09
C LEU A 14 13.80 -21.43 24.14
N LYS A 15 14.22 -21.25 22.88
CA LYS A 15 14.32 -22.34 21.91
C LYS A 15 15.70 -22.98 22.01
N ALA A 16 15.82 -24.21 21.51
CA ALA A 16 17.08 -24.94 21.48
C ALA A 16 17.70 -24.86 20.08
N MET A 17 18.81 -24.14 19.93
CA MET A 17 19.53 -24.06 18.66
C MET A 17 20.67 -25.08 18.63
N PHE A 18 20.71 -25.93 17.61
CA PHE A 18 21.78 -26.92 17.44
C PHE A 18 23.08 -26.23 17.03
N VAL A 19 24.15 -26.49 17.78
CA VAL A 19 25.49 -26.00 17.50
C VAL A 19 26.42 -27.18 17.22
N ALA A 20 26.84 -27.28 15.96
CA ALA A 20 27.84 -28.22 15.50
C ALA A 20 29.23 -27.75 15.94
N ARG A 21 30.07 -28.68 16.40
CA ARG A 21 31.49 -28.40 16.61
C ARG A 21 32.21 -28.18 15.27
N PRO A 22 33.36 -27.47 15.26
CA PRO A 22 34.15 -27.31 14.03
C PRO A 22 34.54 -28.64 13.37
N ASP A 23 34.84 -29.66 14.19
CA ASP A 23 35.18 -31.02 13.78
C ASP A 23 33.98 -31.96 13.63
N ALA A 24 32.75 -31.42 13.63
CA ALA A 24 31.54 -32.23 13.51
C ALA A 24 31.42 -32.92 12.14
N CYS A 25 30.86 -34.14 12.16
CA CYS A 25 30.56 -34.89 10.94
C CYS A 25 29.56 -34.17 10.02
N ARG A 26 29.44 -34.65 8.77
CA ARG A 26 28.53 -34.07 7.76
C ARG A 26 27.08 -33.95 8.22
N VAL A 27 26.60 -34.93 8.99
CA VAL A 27 25.21 -34.96 9.49
C VAL A 27 25.00 -33.82 10.49
N CYS A 28 25.82 -33.74 11.53
CA CYS A 28 25.73 -32.66 12.51
C CYS A 28 25.97 -31.28 11.87
N ARG A 29 26.86 -31.15 10.89
CA ARG A 29 27.11 -29.89 10.18
C ARG A 29 25.87 -29.40 9.43
N SER A 30 25.08 -30.30 8.84
CA SER A 30 23.80 -29.94 8.19
C SER A 30 22.71 -29.47 9.17
N MET A 31 22.90 -29.72 10.47
CA MET A 31 21.99 -29.31 11.53
C MET A 31 22.40 -27.97 12.16
N GLN A 32 23.55 -27.41 11.80
CA GLN A 32 24.05 -26.14 12.34
C GLN A 32 23.00 -25.03 12.24
N GLY A 33 22.71 -24.39 13.37
CA GLY A 33 21.82 -23.23 13.44
C GLY A 33 20.32 -23.59 13.35
N ARG A 34 19.95 -24.86 13.21
CA ARG A 34 18.55 -25.27 13.28
C ARG A 34 18.03 -25.05 14.70
N VAL A 35 16.84 -24.46 14.79
CA VAL A 35 16.18 -24.12 16.05
C VAL A 35 15.01 -25.07 16.27
N PHE A 36 14.90 -25.60 17.48
CA PHE A 36 13.88 -26.58 17.88
C PHE A 36 13.08 -26.05 19.07
N ASP A 37 11.84 -26.54 19.21
CA ASP A 37 11.24 -26.56 20.52
C ASP A 37 12.08 -27.46 21.45
N PRO A 38 12.47 -27.02 22.67
CA PRO A 38 13.37 -27.80 23.50
C PRO A 38 12.86 -29.20 23.85
N LEU A 39 11.54 -29.40 23.92
CA LEU A 39 10.93 -30.71 24.23
C LEU A 39 10.88 -31.64 23.00
N GLU A 40 10.98 -31.08 21.80
CA GLU A 40 10.96 -31.80 20.52
C GLU A 40 12.36 -31.91 19.90
N ALA A 41 13.40 -31.42 20.59
CA ALA A 41 14.76 -31.42 20.08
C ALA A 41 15.32 -32.85 20.03
N PRO A 42 15.93 -33.27 18.89
CA PRO A 42 16.56 -34.58 18.78
C PRO A 42 17.59 -34.86 19.89
N ALA A 43 17.62 -36.09 20.38
CA ALA A 43 18.63 -36.50 21.35
C ALA A 43 20.04 -36.42 20.75
N LEU A 44 21.03 -36.10 21.60
CA LEU A 44 22.44 -36.12 21.23
C LEU A 44 23.14 -37.35 21.84
N PRO A 45 24.00 -38.07 21.08
CA PRO A 45 24.30 -37.87 19.65
C PRO A 45 23.07 -38.09 18.75
N LEU A 46 22.99 -37.37 17.62
CA LEU A 46 21.96 -37.63 16.61
C LEU A 46 22.06 -39.09 16.15
N GLU A 47 20.92 -39.71 15.86
CA GLU A 47 20.87 -41.13 15.44
C GLU A 47 21.80 -41.45 14.27
N GLN A 48 21.96 -40.51 13.32
CA GLN A 48 22.79 -40.64 12.12
C GLN A 48 24.20 -40.03 12.29
N CYS A 49 24.62 -39.72 13.52
CA CYS A 49 25.94 -39.12 13.77
C CYS A 49 27.06 -40.11 13.42
N LEU A 50 28.06 -39.62 12.67
CA LEU A 50 29.17 -40.46 12.18
C LEU A 50 30.43 -40.36 13.04
N THR A 51 30.41 -39.61 14.16
CA THR A 51 31.61 -39.35 14.98
C THR A 51 31.31 -39.49 16.47
N PRO A 52 31.43 -40.69 17.04
CA PRO A 52 31.41 -40.90 18.49
C PRO A 52 32.81 -40.68 19.11
N PRO A 53 32.93 -39.99 20.27
CA PRO A 53 31.86 -39.32 21.01
C PRO A 53 31.48 -37.96 20.40
N CYS A 54 30.18 -37.75 20.13
CA CYS A 54 29.70 -36.49 19.59
C CYS A 54 29.71 -35.41 20.67
N ARG A 55 30.30 -34.25 20.36
CA ARG A 55 30.39 -33.08 21.25
C ARG A 55 29.57 -31.88 20.77
N CYS A 56 28.65 -32.09 19.83
CA CYS A 56 27.67 -31.06 19.47
C CYS A 56 26.74 -30.81 20.67
N TRP A 57 26.11 -29.63 20.72
CA TRP A 57 25.24 -29.26 21.83
C TRP A 57 24.08 -28.39 21.36
N TYR A 58 23.16 -28.13 22.29
CA TYR A 58 22.10 -27.15 22.10
C TYR A 58 22.44 -25.89 22.89
N GLU A 59 22.28 -24.73 22.27
CA GLU A 59 22.38 -23.44 22.94
C GLU A 59 21.00 -22.81 23.06
N GLY A 60 20.77 -22.08 24.15
CA GLY A 60 19.52 -21.34 24.34
C GLY A 60 19.42 -20.18 23.34
N TYR A 61 18.33 -20.14 22.60
CA TYR A 61 18.05 -19.12 21.60
C TYR A 61 16.77 -18.36 21.97
N ASP A 62 16.91 -17.04 22.18
CA ASP A 62 15.77 -16.16 22.45
C ASP A 62 15.26 -15.53 21.14
N SER A 63 14.29 -16.18 20.52
CA SER A 63 13.61 -15.65 19.32
C SER A 63 12.92 -14.32 19.59
N ARG A 64 12.42 -14.08 20.82
CA ARG A 64 11.68 -12.86 21.18
C ARG A 64 12.59 -11.64 21.16
N ALA A 65 13.83 -11.78 21.66
CA ALA A 65 14.82 -10.72 21.62
C ALA A 65 15.24 -10.37 20.18
N VAL A 66 15.37 -11.39 19.31
CA VAL A 66 15.68 -11.20 17.88
C VAL A 66 14.53 -10.47 17.17
N VAL A 67 13.29 -10.96 17.33
CA VAL A 67 12.07 -10.32 16.83
C VAL A 67 11.99 -8.85 17.26
N SER A 68 12.19 -8.58 18.55
CA SER A 68 12.13 -7.22 19.10
C SER A 68 13.16 -6.27 18.47
N ARG A 69 14.37 -6.77 18.18
CA ARG A 69 15.43 -6.00 17.54
C ARG A 69 15.14 -5.71 16.08
N LEU A 70 14.71 -6.74 15.33
CA LEU A 70 14.34 -6.62 13.92
C LEU A 70 13.15 -5.67 13.74
N LEU A 71 12.13 -5.79 14.60
CA LEU A 71 10.96 -4.92 14.56
C LEU A 71 11.35 -3.45 14.80
N ARG A 72 12.19 -3.19 15.80
CA ARG A 72 12.69 -1.82 16.07
C ARG A 72 13.49 -1.27 14.88
N ALA A 73 14.39 -2.07 14.33
CA ALA A 73 15.19 -1.68 13.17
C ALA A 73 14.28 -1.41 11.94
N GLY A 74 13.28 -2.25 11.70
CA GLY A 74 12.29 -2.09 10.64
C GLY A 74 11.51 -0.79 10.79
N MET A 75 10.94 -0.53 11.98
CA MET A 75 10.24 0.73 12.29
C MET A 75 11.12 1.96 12.06
N ASP A 76 12.38 1.90 12.48
CA ASP A 76 13.31 3.00 12.30
C ASP A 76 13.70 3.20 10.82
N ALA A 77 13.81 2.13 10.04
CA ALA A 77 14.01 2.21 8.60
C ALA A 77 12.78 2.83 7.90
N VAL A 78 11.54 2.52 8.33
CA VAL A 78 10.33 3.20 7.85
C VAL A 78 10.43 4.71 8.10
N LYS A 79 10.75 5.11 9.34
CA LYS A 79 10.88 6.54 9.71
C LYS A 79 11.95 7.27 8.89
N ARG A 80 13.02 6.58 8.50
CA ARG A 80 14.10 7.11 7.65
C ARG A 80 13.80 6.99 6.15
N GLN A 81 12.58 6.63 5.76
CA GLN A 81 12.13 6.45 4.37
C GLN A 81 12.93 5.40 3.58
N ARG A 82 13.61 4.46 4.27
CA ARG A 82 14.35 3.36 3.67
C ARG A 82 13.42 2.16 3.46
N THR A 83 12.48 2.31 2.53
CA THR A 83 11.34 1.39 2.35
C THR A 83 11.74 -0.05 2.02
N ARG A 84 12.80 -0.25 1.24
CA ARG A 84 13.32 -1.59 0.92
C ARG A 84 13.88 -2.29 2.17
N GLU A 85 14.80 -1.62 2.87
CA GLU A 85 15.41 -2.12 4.11
C GLU A 85 14.34 -2.42 5.17
N ALA A 86 13.39 -1.50 5.37
CA ALA A 86 12.31 -1.68 6.31
C ALA A 86 11.48 -2.94 6.02
N ARG A 87 11.15 -3.17 4.75
CA ARG A 87 10.39 -4.34 4.32
C ARG A 87 11.16 -5.64 4.51
N GLU A 88 12.45 -5.68 4.17
CA GLU A 88 13.31 -6.84 4.40
C GLU A 88 13.41 -7.20 5.90
N LEU A 89 13.50 -6.19 6.78
CA LEU A 89 13.52 -6.40 8.23
C LEU A 89 12.17 -6.86 8.77
N LEU A 90 11.07 -6.27 8.31
CA LEU A 90 9.71 -6.59 8.78
C LEU A 90 9.25 -7.97 8.29
N TYR A 91 9.68 -8.43 7.10
CA TYR A 91 9.45 -9.81 6.67
C TYR A 91 10.16 -10.81 7.57
N GLN A 92 11.41 -10.55 7.97
CA GLN A 92 12.11 -11.43 8.91
C GLN A 92 11.40 -11.50 10.28
N VAL A 93 10.73 -10.42 10.71
CA VAL A 93 9.89 -10.46 11.92
C VAL A 93 8.71 -11.41 11.71
N ILE A 94 8.02 -11.32 10.57
CA ILE A 94 6.86 -12.16 10.26
C ILE A 94 7.25 -13.64 10.11
N ASP A 95 8.42 -13.93 9.52
CA ASP A 95 8.93 -15.30 9.40
C ASP A 95 9.22 -15.93 10.77
N LEU A 96 9.59 -15.11 11.77
CA LEU A 96 9.87 -15.54 13.14
C LEU A 96 8.62 -15.54 14.04
N ASP A 97 7.70 -14.61 13.79
CA ASP A 97 6.46 -14.38 14.54
C ASP A 97 5.37 -13.87 13.60
N GLU A 98 4.67 -14.81 12.95
CA GLU A 98 3.61 -14.52 11.99
C GLU A 98 2.42 -13.77 12.62
N ARG A 99 2.28 -13.83 13.94
CA ARG A 99 1.20 -13.18 14.71
C ARG A 99 1.58 -11.79 15.20
N ASN A 100 2.71 -11.24 14.73
CA ASN A 100 3.17 -9.93 15.12
C ASN A 100 2.34 -8.81 14.45
N GLU A 101 1.28 -8.39 15.15
CA GLU A 101 0.37 -7.33 14.70
C GLU A 101 1.10 -6.05 14.25
N LEU A 102 2.10 -5.63 15.03
CA LEU A 102 2.82 -4.39 14.79
C LEU A 102 3.68 -4.49 13.51
N ALA A 103 4.33 -5.63 13.28
CA ALA A 103 5.10 -5.85 12.06
C ALA A 103 4.23 -5.78 10.80
N TRP A 104 3.05 -6.43 10.81
CA TRP A 104 2.09 -6.34 9.71
C TRP A 104 1.60 -4.92 9.47
N LEU A 105 1.33 -4.17 10.54
CA LEU A 105 0.88 -2.78 10.44
C LEU A 105 1.96 -1.91 9.77
N TRP A 106 3.21 -2.00 10.20
CA TRP A 106 4.31 -1.24 9.60
C TRP A 106 4.66 -1.70 8.18
N LEU A 107 4.53 -2.99 7.89
CA LEU A 107 4.73 -3.52 6.54
C LEU A 107 3.71 -2.92 5.57
N GLY A 108 2.47 -2.72 6.01
CA GLY A 108 1.43 -2.04 5.25
C GLY A 108 1.73 -0.58 4.89
N GLU A 109 2.66 0.09 5.57
CA GLU A 109 3.07 1.46 5.21
C GLU A 109 4.11 1.47 4.08
N VAL A 110 5.02 0.48 4.07
CA VAL A 110 6.14 0.39 3.12
C VAL A 110 5.91 -0.59 1.97
N ALA A 111 4.79 -1.31 1.96
CA ALA A 111 4.42 -2.18 0.86
C ALA A 111 4.22 -1.37 -0.45
N PRO A 112 4.67 -1.91 -1.60
CA PRO A 112 4.82 -1.14 -2.84
C PRO A 112 3.48 -0.80 -3.51
N GLY A 113 2.49 -1.69 -3.47
CA GLY A 113 1.20 -1.53 -4.14
C GLY A 113 0.01 -1.49 -3.19
N VAL A 114 -1.13 -1.00 -3.68
CA VAL A 114 -2.35 -0.85 -2.88
C VAL A 114 -2.87 -2.21 -2.41
N ASP A 115 -2.74 -3.26 -3.23
CA ASP A 115 -3.24 -4.59 -2.89
C ASP A 115 -2.38 -5.26 -1.81
N GLU A 116 -1.05 -5.15 -1.87
CA GLU A 116 -0.17 -5.68 -0.82
C GLU A 116 -0.39 -4.97 0.51
N ARG A 117 -0.63 -3.65 0.49
CA ARG A 117 -0.99 -2.88 1.69
C ARG A 117 -2.30 -3.36 2.29
N ILE A 118 -3.30 -3.65 1.44
CA ILE A 118 -4.60 -4.20 1.87
C ILE A 118 -4.39 -5.53 2.57
N VAL A 119 -3.60 -6.45 1.98
CA VAL A 119 -3.31 -7.77 2.59
C VAL A 119 -2.64 -7.62 3.95
N CYS A 120 -1.67 -6.71 4.09
CA CYS A 120 -1.01 -6.45 5.37
C CYS A 120 -2.02 -6.02 6.45
N LEU A 121 -2.92 -5.09 6.12
CA LEU A 121 -3.94 -4.61 7.07
C LEU A 121 -5.03 -5.67 7.35
N GLU A 122 -5.34 -6.53 6.39
CA GLU A 122 -6.24 -7.67 6.62
C GLU A 122 -5.62 -8.67 7.60
N ASN A 123 -4.32 -8.94 7.51
CA ASN A 123 -3.60 -9.76 8.50
C ASN A 123 -3.61 -9.12 9.89
N VAL A 124 -3.40 -7.80 9.99
CA VAL A 124 -3.54 -7.07 11.28
C VAL A 124 -4.94 -7.31 11.88
N LEU A 125 -6.00 -7.21 11.07
CA LEU A 125 -7.36 -7.39 11.55
C LEU A 125 -7.72 -8.85 11.85
N ALA A 126 -7.06 -9.81 11.20
CA ALA A 126 -7.19 -11.22 11.53
C ALA A 126 -6.57 -11.54 12.90
N ILE A 127 -5.45 -10.88 13.24
CA ILE A 127 -4.77 -11.01 14.55
C ILE A 127 -5.53 -10.22 15.63
N ASN A 128 -5.88 -8.96 15.33
CA ASN A 128 -6.55 -8.04 16.23
C ASN A 128 -7.68 -7.29 15.49
N PRO A 129 -8.92 -7.82 15.53
CA PRO A 129 -10.09 -7.15 14.96
C PRO A 129 -10.38 -5.77 15.58
N GLY A 130 -9.83 -5.52 16.78
CA GLY A 130 -9.91 -4.28 17.54
C GLY A 130 -9.08 -3.12 16.97
N ASN A 131 -8.13 -3.39 16.07
CA ASN A 131 -7.20 -2.37 15.58
C ASN A 131 -7.89 -1.32 14.69
N GLN A 132 -8.09 -0.12 15.25
CA GLN A 132 -8.74 0.98 14.54
C GLN A 132 -7.91 1.54 13.39
N LEU A 133 -6.58 1.58 13.52
CA LEU A 133 -5.68 2.08 12.48
C LEU A 133 -5.77 1.22 11.22
N ALA A 134 -5.79 -0.10 11.38
CA ALA A 134 -5.91 -1.04 10.27
C ALA A 134 -7.28 -0.97 9.60
N ARG A 135 -8.39 -0.86 10.37
CA ARG A 135 -9.73 -0.67 9.78
C ARG A 135 -9.82 0.59 8.93
N GLU A 136 -9.31 1.70 9.46
CA GLU A 136 -9.37 2.98 8.76
C GLU A 136 -8.46 2.99 7.53
N GLY A 137 -7.23 2.47 7.66
CA GLY A 137 -6.31 2.31 6.53
C GLY A 137 -6.91 1.45 5.42
N LEU A 138 -7.53 0.32 5.78
CA LEU A 138 -8.17 -0.59 4.83
C LEU A 138 -9.35 0.07 4.12
N ARG A 139 -10.17 0.84 4.83
CA ARG A 139 -11.27 1.63 4.24
C ARG A 139 -10.75 2.60 3.18
N ARG A 140 -9.70 3.38 3.50
CA ARG A 140 -9.11 4.34 2.56
C ARG A 140 -8.48 3.66 1.33
N LEU A 141 -7.73 2.58 1.53
CA LEU A 141 -7.09 1.85 0.43
C LEU A 141 -8.12 1.21 -0.50
N ARG A 142 -9.22 0.66 0.05
CA ARG A 142 -10.32 0.10 -0.77
C ARG A 142 -11.02 1.16 -1.62
N LEU A 143 -11.18 2.39 -1.12
CA LEU A 143 -11.70 3.51 -1.92
C LEU A 143 -10.73 3.87 -3.05
N ARG A 144 -9.45 4.05 -2.73
CA ARG A 144 -8.41 4.34 -3.73
C ARG A 144 -8.36 3.27 -4.81
N ARG A 145 -8.41 1.99 -4.44
CA ARG A 145 -8.44 0.87 -5.40
C ARG A 145 -9.64 0.95 -6.36
N ARG A 146 -10.82 1.31 -5.86
CA ARG A 146 -12.03 1.49 -6.68
C ARG A 146 -11.88 2.67 -7.64
N GLU A 147 -11.31 3.78 -7.19
CA GLU A 147 -11.06 4.95 -8.03
C GLU A 147 -10.06 4.66 -9.15
N THR A 148 -8.93 4.01 -8.83
CA THR A 148 -7.95 3.57 -9.82
C THR A 148 -8.59 2.62 -10.85
N GLY A 149 -9.37 1.64 -10.39
CA GLY A 149 -10.10 0.73 -11.27
C GLY A 149 -11.14 1.44 -12.17
N ARG A 150 -11.84 2.44 -11.65
CA ARG A 150 -12.76 3.29 -12.45
C ARG A 150 -12.00 4.08 -13.52
N GLY A 151 -10.86 4.67 -13.17
CA GLY A 151 -9.99 5.39 -14.10
C GLY A 151 -9.48 4.49 -15.23
N GLN A 152 -9.02 3.28 -14.89
CA GLN A 152 -8.58 2.28 -15.88
C GLN A 152 -9.71 1.88 -16.84
N ARG A 153 -10.93 1.65 -16.31
CA ARG A 153 -12.10 1.34 -17.14
C ARG A 153 -12.48 2.50 -18.08
N ALA A 154 -12.48 3.74 -17.58
CA ALA A 154 -12.76 4.92 -18.39
C ALA A 154 -11.69 5.13 -19.48
N ALA A 155 -10.41 4.94 -19.15
CA ALA A 155 -9.31 5.02 -20.11
C ALA A 155 -9.46 3.98 -21.23
N ARG A 156 -9.81 2.73 -20.88
CA ARG A 156 -10.08 1.68 -21.87
C ARG A 156 -11.25 2.04 -22.78
N ARG A 157 -12.35 2.55 -22.22
CA ARG A 157 -13.52 3.02 -22.99
C ARG A 157 -13.14 4.18 -23.93
N ASN A 158 -12.34 5.13 -23.46
CA ASN A 158 -11.87 6.24 -24.28
C ASN A 158 -10.96 5.77 -25.42
N LYS A 159 -10.09 4.78 -25.17
CA LYS A 159 -9.29 4.16 -26.23
C LYS A 159 -10.17 3.51 -27.30
N GLN A 160 -11.13 2.68 -26.88
CA GLN A 160 -12.09 2.02 -27.78
C GLN A 160 -12.90 3.04 -28.59
N ALA A 161 -13.37 4.12 -27.96
CA ALA A 161 -14.11 5.18 -28.65
C ALA A 161 -13.23 5.91 -29.70
N ARG A 162 -11.96 6.17 -29.40
CA ARG A 162 -11.02 6.78 -30.36
C ARG A 162 -10.74 5.86 -31.55
N GLU A 163 -10.58 4.56 -31.30
CA GLU A 163 -10.40 3.54 -32.34
C GLU A 163 -11.65 3.45 -33.23
N ALA A 164 -12.85 3.41 -32.65
CA ALA A 164 -14.11 3.41 -33.40
C ALA A 164 -14.31 4.69 -34.26
N ILE A 165 -13.95 5.87 -33.73
CA ILE A 165 -14.00 7.12 -34.51
C ILE A 165 -13.00 7.08 -35.67
N ALA A 166 -11.79 6.53 -35.46
CA ALA A 166 -10.80 6.37 -36.51
C ALA A 166 -11.28 5.43 -37.62
N GLU A 167 -11.94 4.34 -37.24
CA GLU A 167 -12.56 3.39 -38.17
C GLU A 167 -13.68 4.04 -39.00
N ILE A 168 -14.58 4.80 -38.37
CA ILE A 168 -15.63 5.56 -39.08
C ILE A 168 -15.01 6.58 -40.05
N ARG A 169 -13.93 7.25 -39.65
CA ARG A 169 -13.19 8.17 -40.53
C ARG A 169 -12.54 7.45 -41.71
N HIS A 170 -12.00 6.26 -41.48
CA HIS A 170 -11.37 5.44 -42.51
C HIS A 170 -12.39 4.88 -43.52
N TRP A 171 -13.57 4.47 -43.06
CA TRP A 171 -14.64 3.96 -43.91
C TRP A 171 -15.45 5.06 -44.61
N ARG A 172 -15.23 6.37 -44.35
CA ARG A 172 -15.96 7.43 -45.07
C ARG A 172 -15.86 7.16 -46.58
N PRO A 173 -16.95 6.78 -47.26
CA PRO A 173 -16.94 6.74 -48.71
C PRO A 173 -16.63 8.16 -49.17
N LYS A 174 -15.81 8.32 -50.22
CA LYS A 174 -15.56 9.64 -50.80
C LYS A 174 -16.92 10.24 -51.14
N VAL A 175 -17.36 11.24 -50.38
CA VAL A 175 -18.60 12.01 -50.60
C VAL A 175 -18.50 12.85 -51.88
N SER A 176 -17.57 12.52 -52.79
CA SER A 176 -17.33 13.18 -54.05
C SER A 176 -18.37 12.89 -55.13
N THR A 177 -19.41 12.08 -54.83
CA THR A 177 -20.46 11.73 -55.81
C THR A 177 -21.86 12.19 -55.43
N LEU A 178 -22.05 12.91 -54.32
CA LEU A 178 -23.29 13.69 -54.18
C LEU A 178 -23.15 14.90 -55.09
N ARG A 179 -23.59 14.72 -56.34
CA ARG A 179 -23.85 15.80 -57.27
C ARG A 179 -24.72 16.79 -56.52
N GLU A 180 -24.17 17.97 -56.26
CA GLU A 180 -24.93 19.10 -55.72
C GLU A 180 -26.09 19.30 -56.68
N VAL A 181 -27.29 18.90 -56.25
CA VAL A 181 -28.51 19.24 -56.98
C VAL A 181 -28.63 20.73 -56.76
N GLU A 182 -28.39 21.53 -57.81
CA GLU A 182 -28.67 22.96 -57.76
C GLU A 182 -30.06 23.13 -57.16
N PRO A 183 -30.23 23.97 -56.13
CA PRO A 183 -31.54 24.23 -55.59
C PRO A 183 -32.44 24.68 -56.74
N PRO A 184 -33.67 24.12 -56.86
CA PRO A 184 -34.57 24.51 -57.94
C PRO A 184 -34.69 26.04 -57.96
N PRO A 185 -34.75 26.68 -59.14
CA PRO A 185 -34.87 28.13 -59.23
C PRO A 185 -36.08 28.55 -58.39
N GLY A 186 -35.82 29.40 -57.40
CA GLY A 186 -36.85 29.88 -56.49
C GLY A 186 -37.97 30.57 -57.28
N PRO A 187 -39.24 30.45 -56.85
CA PRO A 187 -40.34 31.13 -57.51
C PRO A 187 -40.08 32.64 -57.53
N ASP A 188 -40.37 33.23 -58.69
CA ASP A 188 -40.22 34.65 -59.02
C ASP A 188 -40.73 35.54 -57.88
N GLN A 189 -39.83 36.31 -57.28
CA GLN A 189 -40.13 37.21 -56.16
C GLN A 189 -40.80 38.48 -56.69
N ARG A 190 -42.03 38.34 -57.18
CA ARG A 190 -42.95 39.45 -57.43
C ARG A 190 -44.36 39.08 -57.03
N GLU A 191 -44.56 38.71 -55.77
CA GLU A 191 -45.84 38.97 -55.14
C GLU A 191 -45.66 39.22 -53.63
N SER A 192 -45.80 40.50 -53.31
CA SER A 192 -46.04 41.03 -51.97
C SER A 192 -47.24 40.30 -51.34
N LEU A 193 -47.16 39.97 -50.03
CA LEU A 193 -48.10 40.40 -49.00
C LEU A 193 -47.79 39.78 -47.61
N ALA A 194 -47.38 40.66 -46.69
CA ALA A 194 -47.63 40.72 -45.24
C ALA A 194 -47.11 39.62 -44.25
N PRO A 195 -46.81 39.99 -42.98
CA PRO A 195 -45.99 39.21 -42.07
C PRO A 195 -46.80 38.41 -41.05
N LEU A 196 -46.30 37.23 -40.67
CA LEU A 196 -46.69 36.53 -39.44
C LEU A 196 -45.43 35.93 -38.81
N VAL A 197 -44.71 36.77 -38.06
CA VAL A 197 -43.64 36.31 -37.14
C VAL A 197 -44.31 36.05 -35.80
N THR A 198 -44.68 34.79 -35.55
CA THR A 198 -44.93 34.29 -34.19
C THR A 198 -43.60 33.93 -33.54
N GLY A 199 -43.41 34.47 -32.33
CA GLY A 199 -42.14 34.54 -31.63
C GLY A 199 -41.52 33.22 -31.22
N VAL A 200 -40.19 33.25 -31.15
CA VAL A 200 -39.39 32.37 -30.29
C VAL A 200 -38.53 33.29 -29.44
N GLU A 201 -38.94 33.48 -28.19
CA GLU A 201 -38.22 34.23 -27.17
C GLU A 201 -36.86 33.58 -26.89
N LEU A 202 -35.80 34.27 -27.30
CA LEU A 202 -34.45 34.07 -26.77
C LEU A 202 -34.39 34.66 -25.35
N ALA A 203 -34.55 33.80 -24.34
CA ALA A 203 -34.23 34.14 -22.96
C ALA A 203 -32.72 34.37 -22.81
N ARG A 204 -32.32 35.64 -22.90
CA ARG A 204 -30.98 36.14 -22.58
C ARG A 204 -31.04 36.89 -21.26
N GLU A 205 -30.99 36.16 -20.15
CA GLU A 205 -30.77 36.79 -18.84
C GLU A 205 -29.30 37.20 -18.70
N ARG A 206 -29.07 38.51 -18.79
CA ARG A 206 -27.96 39.19 -18.13
C ARG A 206 -28.56 40.00 -16.99
N ALA A 207 -28.29 39.59 -15.76
CA ALA A 207 -28.23 40.50 -14.63
C ALA A 207 -26.77 40.58 -14.19
N SER A 208 -26.24 41.80 -14.29
CA SER A 208 -24.93 42.24 -13.84
C SER A 208 -25.13 43.08 -12.57
N THR A 209 -24.02 43.35 -11.88
CA THR A 209 -23.79 44.28 -10.74
C THR A 209 -23.98 43.65 -9.36
N ALA A 210 -23.08 43.77 -8.38
CA ALA A 210 -21.80 44.48 -8.27
C ALA A 210 -20.96 43.89 -7.11
N ALA A 211 -19.68 44.28 -7.10
CA ALA A 211 -18.52 43.88 -6.27
C ALA A 211 -18.56 44.35 -4.78
N PRO A 212 -17.42 44.51 -4.08
CA PRO A 212 -16.54 43.50 -3.48
C PRO A 212 -16.43 43.67 -1.94
N SER A 213 -15.93 42.65 -1.21
CA SER A 213 -15.35 42.89 0.11
C SER A 213 -14.14 42.00 0.38
N GLU A 214 -13.00 42.69 0.47
CA GLU A 214 -11.77 42.26 1.10
C GLU A 214 -12.01 42.02 2.61
N GLY A 215 -11.23 41.14 3.24
CA GLY A 215 -11.29 41.03 4.70
C GLY A 215 -10.64 39.77 5.27
N SER A 216 -9.34 39.63 5.06
CA SER A 216 -8.47 38.79 5.89
C SER A 216 -8.71 39.06 7.39
N SER A 217 -8.98 38.02 8.17
CA SER A 217 -8.88 38.04 9.63
C SER A 217 -8.20 36.76 10.11
N VAL A 218 -6.95 36.57 9.67
CA VAL A 218 -6.00 35.79 10.46
C VAL A 218 -5.58 36.73 11.57
N SER A 219 -6.08 36.50 12.78
CA SER A 219 -5.82 37.34 13.94
C SER A 219 -4.32 37.57 14.11
N PHE A 220 -3.88 38.83 13.99
CA PHE A 220 -2.53 39.28 14.36
C PHE A 220 -2.15 38.83 15.79
N VAL A 221 -3.14 38.57 16.65
CA VAL A 221 -2.98 37.97 17.98
C VAL A 221 -2.25 36.62 17.93
N VAL A 222 -2.50 35.76 16.93
CA VAL A 222 -1.88 34.42 16.85
C VAL A 222 -0.42 34.51 16.39
N VAL A 223 -0.11 35.43 15.47
CA VAL A 223 1.28 35.66 15.02
C VAL A 223 2.10 36.36 16.10
N PHE A 224 1.53 37.35 16.81
CA PHE A 224 2.20 37.98 17.95
C PHE A 224 2.41 37.02 19.12
N LEU A 225 1.45 36.12 19.41
CA LEU A 225 1.64 35.06 20.41
C LEU A 225 2.73 34.06 20.01
N TRP A 226 2.82 33.70 18.73
CA TRP A 226 3.89 32.84 18.22
C TRP A 226 5.28 33.51 18.27
N VAL A 227 5.37 34.80 17.94
CA VAL A 227 6.64 35.54 17.99
C VAL A 227 7.09 35.77 19.44
N LEU A 228 6.18 36.10 20.36
CA LEU A 228 6.46 36.20 21.80
C LEU A 228 6.87 34.86 22.42
N LEU A 229 6.24 33.76 22.02
CA LEU A 229 6.64 32.42 22.49
C LEU A 229 8.04 32.04 22.02
N ILE A 230 8.40 32.37 20.78
CA ILE A 230 9.73 32.07 20.24
C ILE A 230 10.82 32.91 20.91
N THR A 231 10.57 34.20 21.20
CA THR A 231 11.57 35.07 21.83
C THR A 231 11.79 34.75 23.31
N VAL A 232 10.79 34.24 24.04
CA VAL A 232 10.92 33.80 25.43
C VAL A 232 11.61 32.43 25.56
N PHE A 233 11.58 31.58 24.53
CA PHE A 233 12.22 30.25 24.55
C PHE A 233 13.67 30.23 24.06
N LEU A 234 14.16 31.34 23.51
CA LEU A 234 15.52 31.49 22.95
C LEU A 234 16.39 32.51 23.72
N ALA A 235 15.92 33.01 24.85
CA ALA A 235 16.69 33.77 25.85
C ALA A 235 16.89 32.92 27.10
#